data_AF-A0A7X9GR31-F1
#
_entry.id   AF-A0A7X9GR31-F1
#
_cell.length_a   1.000
_cell.length_b   1.000
_cell.length_c   1.000
_cell.angle_alpha   90.00
_cell.angle_beta   90.00
_cell.angle_gamma   90.00
#
_symmetry.space_group_name_H-M   'P 1'
#
loop_
_entity.id
_entity.type
_entity.pdbx_description
1 polymer ?
#
loop_
_entity_poly.entity_id
_entity_poly.type
_entity_poly.pdbx_seq_one_letter_code
_entity_poly.pdbx_strand_id
1 'polypeptide(L)'
;MTTVILLVLIFILLVTNFIQIGKFKKHFGRQKNIYEAIEEERSARLKDLNRQMESRRLELHQQIEEERELLRAETESLRKELFLDYDSKRAKEQADFVDLQTRLREEKQKIMESFELESKQIEKDKELIQEALDELKTRKENTIKIMKEQEKEENELDFHRITFSEDELADIELLKQVEKRLHNKDVLRKLIYKTYIEKPMNEMFARLNITASPGIYKIEHIKSKKVYIGQSANVKNRLRDHLKSAVGISTIANQAVHEAMAAEGIENFTFYLLDECSREKLNEREKYWINFYKSNEWGYNRTRGGS
;
A
#
# COMPACT_ATOMS: atom_id res chain seq x y z
N MET A 1 -52.80 14.67 -167.88
CA MET A 1 -53.48 15.70 -167.04
C MET A 1 -53.50 15.32 -165.56
N THR A 2 -53.53 14.04 -165.18
CA THR A 2 -53.56 13.57 -163.76
C THR A 2 -52.22 13.61 -163.02
N THR A 3 -51.09 13.51 -163.72
CA THR A 3 -49.74 13.46 -163.12
C THR A 3 -49.24 14.80 -162.57
N VAL A 4 -49.65 15.92 -163.17
CA VAL A 4 -49.19 17.26 -162.78
C VAL A 4 -49.81 17.71 -161.45
N ILE A 5 -51.08 17.39 -161.20
CA ILE A 5 -51.80 17.77 -159.96
C ILE A 5 -51.22 17.01 -158.75
N LEU A 6 -50.85 15.74 -158.92
CA LEU A 6 -50.25 14.93 -157.86
C LEU A 6 -48.89 15.49 -157.42
N LEU A 7 -48.07 15.94 -158.36
CA LEU A 7 -46.76 16.53 -158.08
C LEU A 7 -46.86 17.85 -157.30
N VAL A 8 -47.87 18.68 -157.60
CA VAL A 8 -48.10 19.95 -156.86
C VAL A 8 -48.56 19.69 -155.43
N LEU A 9 -49.44 18.71 -155.21
CA LEU A 9 -49.87 18.32 -153.85
C LEU A 9 -48.72 17.75 -153.01
N ILE A 10 -47.86 16.91 -153.61
CA ILE A 10 -46.65 16.39 -152.96
C ILE A 10 -45.71 17.55 -152.59
N PHE A 11 -45.54 18.54 -153.48
CA PHE A 11 -44.71 19.70 -153.21
C PHE A 11 -45.24 20.54 -152.03
N ILE A 12 -46.55 20.78 -151.96
CA ILE A 12 -47.17 21.51 -150.84
C ILE A 12 -47.02 20.74 -149.52
N LEU A 13 -47.18 19.41 -149.53
CA LEU A 13 -46.95 18.55 -148.37
C LEU A 13 -45.49 18.61 -147.90
N LEU A 14 -44.53 18.58 -148.82
CA LEU A 14 -43.11 18.69 -148.49
C LEU A 14 -42.77 20.06 -147.89
N VAL A 15 -43.32 21.15 -148.44
CA VAL A 15 -43.10 22.52 -147.93
C VAL A 15 -43.74 22.71 -146.54
N THR A 16 -44.96 22.23 -146.34
CA THR A 16 -45.65 22.33 -145.04
C THR A 16 -44.95 21.49 -143.96
N ASN A 17 -44.48 20.29 -144.30
CA ASN A 17 -43.68 19.45 -143.41
C ASN A 17 -42.33 20.11 -143.07
N PHE A 18 -41.66 20.72 -144.05
CA PHE A 18 -40.41 21.47 -143.80
C PHE A 18 -40.62 22.67 -142.85
N ILE A 19 -41.72 23.40 -143.00
CA ILE A 19 -42.08 24.50 -142.09
C ILE A 19 -42.42 23.98 -140.68
N GLN A 20 -43.13 22.86 -140.56
CA GLN A 20 -43.41 22.22 -139.27
C GLN A 20 -42.12 21.74 -138.58
N ILE A 21 -41.20 21.12 -139.33
CA ILE A 21 -39.87 20.71 -138.84
C ILE A 21 -39.06 21.93 -138.38
N GLY A 22 -39.12 23.04 -139.12
CA GLY A 22 -38.48 24.29 -138.73
C GLY A 22 -39.04 24.89 -137.43
N LYS A 23 -40.38 24.89 -137.28
CA LYS A 23 -41.04 25.32 -136.03
C LYS A 23 -40.72 24.40 -134.86
N PHE A 24 -40.70 23.08 -135.08
CA PHE A 24 -40.34 22.08 -134.07
C PHE A 24 -38.88 22.22 -133.63
N LYS A 25 -37.94 22.38 -134.56
CA LYS A 25 -36.53 22.66 -134.25
C LYS A 25 -36.36 23.95 -133.43
N LYS A 26 -37.10 25.02 -133.78
CA LYS A 26 -37.05 26.29 -133.04
C LYS A 26 -37.63 26.14 -131.62
N HIS A 27 -38.74 25.40 -131.46
CA HIS A 27 -39.34 25.14 -130.15
C HIS A 27 -38.45 24.24 -129.28
N PHE A 28 -37.88 23.18 -129.86
CA PHE A 28 -36.95 22.27 -129.19
C PHE A 28 -35.65 22.98 -128.81
N GLY A 29 -35.08 23.81 -129.69
CA GLY A 29 -33.94 24.66 -129.36
C GLY A 29 -34.23 25.64 -128.23
N ARG A 30 -35.44 26.21 -128.19
CA ARG A 30 -35.87 27.08 -127.08
C ARG A 30 -36.01 26.31 -125.76
N GLN A 31 -36.59 25.12 -125.77
CA GLN A 31 -36.67 24.27 -124.57
C GLN A 31 -35.31 23.78 -124.11
N LYS A 32 -34.41 23.42 -125.03
CA LYS A 32 -33.03 23.02 -124.73
C LYS A 32 -32.28 24.15 -124.01
N ASN A 33 -32.35 25.38 -124.52
CA ASN A 33 -31.71 26.53 -123.88
C ASN A 33 -32.31 26.84 -122.49
N ILE A 34 -33.63 26.66 -122.31
CA ILE A 34 -34.27 26.80 -120.99
C ILE A 34 -33.75 25.73 -120.03
N TYR A 35 -33.61 24.49 -120.49
CA TYR A 35 -33.11 23.38 -119.69
C TYR A 35 -31.64 23.59 -119.29
N GLU A 36 -30.79 23.99 -120.24
CA GLU A 36 -29.38 24.33 -119.98
C GLU A 36 -29.24 25.49 -118.99
N ALA A 37 -30.07 26.54 -119.10
CA ALA A 37 -30.09 27.64 -118.14
C ALA A 37 -30.53 27.21 -116.73
N ILE A 38 -31.53 26.32 -116.62
CA ILE A 38 -31.98 25.74 -115.34
C ILE A 38 -30.87 24.88 -114.72
N GLU A 39 -30.16 24.08 -115.53
CA GLU A 39 -29.08 23.22 -115.07
C GLU A 39 -27.87 24.04 -114.60
N GLU A 40 -27.55 25.12 -115.31
CA GLU A 40 -26.51 26.07 -114.94
C GLU A 40 -26.85 26.81 -113.63
N GLU A 41 -28.10 27.31 -113.49
CA GLU A 41 -28.59 27.94 -112.25
C GLU A 41 -28.58 26.95 -111.07
N ARG A 42 -29.04 25.71 -111.29
CA ARG A 42 -28.98 24.63 -110.29
C ARG A 42 -27.54 24.34 -109.87
N SER A 43 -26.61 24.27 -110.81
CA SER A 43 -25.19 24.02 -110.53
C SER A 43 -24.56 25.17 -109.73
N ALA A 44 -24.88 26.41 -110.06
CA ALA A 44 -24.42 27.59 -109.34
C ALA A 44 -24.98 27.62 -107.91
N ARG A 45 -26.27 27.29 -107.74
CA ARG A 45 -26.93 27.23 -106.43
C ARG A 45 -26.40 26.11 -105.55
N LEU A 46 -26.10 24.94 -106.12
CA LEU A 46 -25.43 23.83 -105.41
C LEU A 46 -24.02 24.23 -104.95
N LYS A 47 -23.27 24.94 -105.80
CA LYS A 47 -21.92 25.42 -105.47
C LYS A 47 -21.95 26.45 -104.35
N ASP A 48 -22.91 27.38 -104.38
CA ASP A 48 -23.12 28.36 -103.32
C ASP A 48 -23.55 27.70 -102.01
N LEU A 49 -24.50 26.77 -102.05
CA LEU A 49 -24.96 26.03 -100.87
C LEU A 49 -23.82 25.22 -100.23
N ASN A 50 -22.99 24.55 -101.04
CA ASN A 50 -21.79 23.86 -100.54
C ASN A 50 -20.80 24.83 -99.88
N ARG A 51 -20.61 26.02 -100.47
CA ARG A 51 -19.74 27.05 -99.87
C ARG A 51 -20.28 27.54 -98.53
N GLN A 52 -21.59 27.76 -98.43
CA GLN A 52 -22.25 28.13 -97.17
C GLN A 52 -22.14 27.02 -96.11
N MET A 53 -22.35 25.75 -96.51
CA MET A 53 -22.20 24.60 -95.61
C MET A 53 -20.77 24.46 -95.09
N GLU A 54 -19.75 24.60 -95.96
CA GLU A 54 -18.35 24.54 -95.54
C GLU A 54 -17.97 25.71 -94.61
N SER A 55 -18.45 26.93 -94.90
CA SER A 55 -18.27 28.07 -94.01
C SER A 55 -18.90 27.81 -92.63
N ARG A 56 -20.12 27.29 -92.61
CA ARG A 56 -20.82 26.96 -91.37
C ARG A 56 -20.15 25.83 -90.61
N ARG A 57 -19.62 24.82 -91.31
CA ARG A 57 -18.85 23.72 -90.70
C ARG A 57 -17.57 24.26 -90.05
N LEU A 58 -16.89 25.19 -90.70
CA LEU A 58 -15.68 25.82 -90.17
C LEU A 58 -15.97 26.64 -88.91
N GLU A 59 -17.02 27.48 -88.94
CA GLU A 59 -17.49 28.23 -87.76
C GLU A 59 -17.82 27.30 -86.59
N LEU A 60 -18.58 26.24 -86.84
CA LEU A 60 -18.95 25.28 -85.80
C LEU A 60 -17.73 24.55 -85.23
N HIS A 61 -16.75 24.21 -86.07
CA HIS A 61 -15.51 23.59 -85.62
C HIS A 61 -14.72 24.54 -84.72
N GLN A 62 -14.64 25.82 -85.10
CA GLN A 62 -13.98 26.83 -84.30
C GLN A 62 -14.66 27.03 -82.95
N GLN A 63 -16.00 27.11 -82.92
CA GLN A 63 -16.76 27.20 -81.67
C GLN A 63 -16.55 25.99 -80.75
N ILE A 64 -16.55 24.77 -81.31
CA ILE A 64 -16.28 23.54 -80.55
C ILE A 64 -14.88 23.58 -79.94
N GLU A 65 -13.89 24.07 -80.69
CA GLU A 65 -12.51 24.10 -80.20
C GLU A 65 -12.30 25.20 -79.14
N GLU A 66 -12.94 26.36 -79.29
CA GLU A 66 -12.98 27.40 -78.25
C GLU A 66 -13.64 26.89 -76.96
N GLU A 67 -14.76 26.17 -77.06
CA GLU A 67 -15.47 25.60 -75.91
C GLU A 67 -14.64 24.49 -75.23
N ARG A 68 -13.91 23.68 -76.01
CA ARG A 68 -12.96 22.69 -75.48
C ARG A 68 -11.80 23.33 -74.73
N GLU A 69 -11.23 24.42 -75.24
CA GLU A 69 -10.16 25.14 -74.57
C GLU A 69 -10.65 25.75 -73.24
N LEU A 70 -11.85 26.33 -73.22
CA LEU A 70 -12.50 26.80 -71.99
C LEU A 70 -12.69 25.66 -70.97
N LEU A 71 -13.24 24.52 -71.40
CA LEU A 71 -13.45 23.36 -70.54
C LEU A 71 -12.13 22.79 -70.01
N ARG A 72 -11.06 22.80 -70.82
CA ARG A 72 -9.70 22.41 -70.40
C ARG A 72 -9.17 23.35 -69.33
N ALA A 73 -9.29 24.65 -69.53
CA ALA A 73 -8.85 25.63 -68.54
C ALA A 73 -9.62 25.50 -67.21
N GLU A 74 -10.95 25.31 -67.28
CA GLU A 74 -11.79 25.12 -66.09
C GLU A 74 -11.44 23.82 -65.35
N THR A 75 -11.31 22.70 -66.06
CA THR A 75 -10.91 21.42 -65.45
C THR A 75 -9.51 21.47 -64.85
N GLU A 76 -8.56 22.20 -65.46
CA GLU A 76 -7.24 22.39 -64.90
C GLU A 76 -7.26 23.27 -63.63
N SER A 77 -8.08 24.32 -63.62
CA SER A 77 -8.29 25.17 -62.44
C SER A 77 -8.89 24.37 -61.28
N LEU A 78 -9.97 23.63 -61.55
CA LEU A 78 -10.65 22.81 -60.55
C LEU A 78 -9.72 21.74 -59.97
N ARG A 79 -8.87 21.14 -60.82
CA ARG A 79 -7.87 20.14 -60.41
C ARG A 79 -6.80 20.74 -59.51
N LYS A 80 -6.34 21.97 -59.78
CA LYS A 80 -5.38 22.68 -58.92
C LYS A 80 -5.99 23.00 -57.56
N GLU A 81 -7.23 23.47 -57.52
CA GLU A 81 -7.94 23.78 -56.27
C GLU A 81 -8.15 22.51 -55.42
N LEU A 82 -8.61 21.41 -56.04
CA LEU A 82 -8.77 20.12 -55.36
C LEU A 82 -7.45 19.59 -54.80
N PHE A 83 -6.35 19.74 -55.55
CA PHE A 83 -5.02 19.34 -55.10
C PHE A 83 -4.56 20.15 -53.88
N LEU A 84 -4.75 21.46 -53.90
CA LEU A 84 -4.42 22.35 -52.78
C LEU A 84 -5.25 22.05 -51.52
N ASP A 85 -6.57 21.84 -51.66
CA ASP A 85 -7.43 21.45 -50.55
C ASP A 85 -7.02 20.10 -49.95
N TYR A 86 -6.73 19.12 -50.80
CA TYR A 86 -6.27 17.79 -50.37
C TYR A 86 -4.94 17.87 -49.62
N ASP A 87 -3.94 18.56 -50.18
CA ASP A 87 -2.63 18.73 -49.54
C ASP A 87 -2.74 19.50 -48.22
N SER A 88 -3.59 20.54 -48.16
CA SER A 88 -3.85 21.29 -46.93
C SER A 88 -4.48 20.41 -45.85
N LYS A 89 -5.52 19.63 -46.20
CA LYS A 89 -6.16 18.69 -45.26
C LYS A 89 -5.18 17.64 -44.77
N ARG A 90 -4.41 17.05 -45.67
CA ARG A 90 -3.39 16.06 -45.33
C ARG A 90 -2.30 16.64 -44.42
N ALA A 91 -1.83 17.85 -44.68
CA ALA A 91 -0.85 18.53 -43.83
C ALA A 91 -1.41 18.80 -42.43
N LYS A 92 -2.69 19.20 -42.34
CA LYS A 92 -3.37 19.41 -41.06
C LYS A 92 -3.52 18.11 -40.27
N GLU A 93 -4.00 17.04 -40.89
CA GLU A 93 -4.12 15.72 -40.24
C GLU A 93 -2.76 15.21 -39.73
N GLN A 94 -1.71 15.41 -40.51
CA GLN A 94 -0.35 15.05 -40.11
C GLN A 94 0.13 15.87 -38.91
N ALA A 95 -0.15 17.18 -38.88
CA ALA A 95 0.20 18.05 -37.76
C ALA A 95 -0.58 17.67 -36.50
N ASP A 96 -1.89 17.43 -36.61
CA ASP A 96 -2.76 17.00 -35.50
C ASP A 96 -2.29 15.65 -34.93
N PHE A 97 -1.87 14.72 -35.78
CA PHE A 97 -1.32 13.43 -35.34
C PHE A 97 0.00 13.57 -34.59
N VAL A 98 0.91 14.43 -35.07
CA VAL A 98 2.19 14.69 -34.40
C VAL A 98 1.98 15.38 -33.04
N ASP A 99 1.07 16.36 -32.97
CA ASP A 99 0.69 17.01 -31.72
C ASP A 99 0.11 16.00 -30.71
N LEU A 100 -0.81 15.14 -31.17
CA LEU A 100 -1.39 14.09 -30.32
C LEU A 100 -0.32 13.11 -29.80
N GLN A 101 0.60 12.68 -30.65
CA GLN A 101 1.72 11.82 -30.22
C GLN A 101 2.61 12.51 -29.19
N THR A 102 2.85 13.80 -29.36
CA THR A 102 3.65 14.60 -28.44
C THR A 102 2.98 14.69 -27.08
N ARG A 103 1.69 15.06 -27.04
CA ARG A 103 0.91 15.12 -25.79
C ARG A 103 0.86 13.78 -25.07
N LEU A 104 0.61 12.69 -25.78
CA LEU A 104 0.62 11.33 -25.21
C LEU A 104 1.98 10.98 -24.61
N ARG A 105 3.08 11.35 -25.27
CA ARG A 105 4.43 11.09 -24.76
C ARG A 105 4.72 11.90 -23.50
N GLU A 106 4.32 13.17 -23.46
CA GLU A 106 4.47 14.03 -22.30
C GLU A 106 3.64 13.55 -21.10
N GLU A 107 2.37 13.18 -21.30
CA GLU A 107 1.54 12.62 -20.23
C GLU A 107 2.11 11.31 -19.70
N LYS A 108 2.54 10.41 -20.59
CA LYS A 108 3.18 9.15 -20.19
C LYS A 108 4.42 9.41 -19.36
N GLN A 109 5.24 10.39 -19.74
CA GLN A 109 6.45 10.76 -19.01
C GLN A 109 6.12 11.30 -17.61
N LYS A 110 5.14 12.20 -17.51
CA LYS A 110 4.69 12.74 -16.21
C LYS A 110 4.20 11.65 -15.26
N ILE A 111 3.40 10.71 -15.78
CA ILE A 111 2.90 9.57 -15.00
C ILE A 111 4.05 8.68 -14.53
N MET A 112 5.03 8.43 -15.40
CA MET A 112 6.20 7.62 -15.05
C MET A 112 7.01 8.27 -13.94
N GLU A 113 7.27 9.57 -14.04
CA GLU A 113 8.03 10.34 -13.04
C GLU A 113 7.30 10.39 -11.70
N SER A 114 5.98 10.61 -11.70
CA SER A 114 5.19 10.58 -10.46
C SER A 114 5.20 9.21 -9.80
N PHE A 115 5.08 8.14 -10.59
CA PHE A 115 5.11 6.77 -10.09
C PHE A 115 6.49 6.40 -9.51
N GLU A 116 7.56 6.82 -10.17
CA GLU A 116 8.93 6.57 -9.68
C GLU A 116 9.19 7.30 -8.36
N LEU A 117 8.70 8.54 -8.22
CA LEU A 117 8.82 9.31 -6.99
C LEU A 117 8.04 8.65 -5.83
N GLU A 118 6.79 8.25 -6.08
CA GLU A 118 5.95 7.59 -5.08
C GLU A 118 6.53 6.23 -4.67
N SER A 119 7.03 5.44 -5.62
CA SER A 119 7.70 4.17 -5.36
C SER A 119 8.95 4.33 -4.47
N LYS A 120 9.78 5.34 -4.74
CA LYS A 120 10.94 5.67 -3.88
C LYS A 120 10.53 6.07 -2.48
N GLN A 121 9.44 6.83 -2.34
CA GLN A 121 8.93 7.22 -1.04
C GLN A 121 8.40 6.02 -0.24
N ILE A 122 7.64 5.14 -0.89
CA ILE A 122 7.12 3.90 -0.27
C ILE A 122 8.27 3.01 0.21
N GLU A 123 9.33 2.85 -0.58
CA GLU A 123 10.46 1.99 -0.18
C GLU A 123 11.20 2.57 1.03
N LYS A 124 11.37 3.90 1.07
CA LYS A 124 11.94 4.59 2.23
C LYS A 124 11.07 4.45 3.49
N ASP A 125 9.75 4.60 3.35
CA ASP A 125 8.83 4.45 4.47
C ASP A 125 8.80 3.01 4.99
N LYS A 126 8.91 2.02 4.08
CA LYS A 126 9.04 0.61 4.43
C LYS A 126 10.33 0.32 5.20
N GLU A 127 11.47 0.90 4.81
CA GLU A 127 12.72 0.79 5.56
C GLU A 127 12.57 1.36 6.98
N LEU A 128 11.99 2.56 7.12
CA LEU A 128 11.74 3.18 8.42
C LEU A 128 10.80 2.36 9.32
N ILE A 129 9.73 1.81 8.74
CA ILE A 129 8.80 0.93 9.46
C ILE A 129 9.50 -0.35 9.90
N GLN A 130 10.37 -0.92 9.07
CA GLN A 130 11.13 -2.13 9.39
C GLN A 130 12.12 -1.88 10.54
N GLU A 131 12.84 -0.76 10.52
CA GLU A 131 13.73 -0.35 11.62
C GLU A 131 12.96 -0.19 12.94
N ALA A 132 11.83 0.52 12.91
CA ALA A 132 10.98 0.70 14.09
C ALA A 132 10.41 -0.63 14.61
N LEU A 133 10.03 -1.54 13.71
CA LEU A 133 9.56 -2.87 14.07
C LEU A 133 10.64 -3.67 14.79
N ASP A 134 11.87 -3.64 14.29
CA ASP A 134 12.98 -4.39 14.86
C ASP A 134 13.42 -3.81 16.21
N GLU A 135 13.41 -2.48 16.37
CA GLU A 135 13.60 -1.83 17.68
C GLU A 135 12.54 -2.29 18.70
N LEU A 136 11.26 -2.30 18.31
CA LEU A 136 10.17 -2.76 19.19
C LEU A 136 10.30 -4.24 19.56
N LYS A 137 10.73 -5.11 18.64
CA LYS A 137 11.01 -6.52 18.94
C LYS A 137 12.12 -6.65 19.97
N THR A 138 13.25 -5.98 19.77
CA THR A 138 14.38 -6.02 20.72
C THR A 138 13.96 -5.50 22.09
N ARG A 139 13.21 -4.40 22.15
CA ARG A 139 12.70 -3.86 23.42
C ARG A 139 11.76 -4.84 24.13
N LYS A 140 10.87 -5.50 23.38
CA LYS A 140 9.97 -6.53 23.91
C LYS A 140 10.76 -7.71 24.47
N GLU A 141 11.75 -8.21 23.74
CA GLU A 141 12.59 -9.34 24.17
C GLU A 141 13.36 -9.01 25.45
N ASN A 142 13.98 -7.83 25.51
CA ASN A 142 14.67 -7.35 26.71
C ASN A 142 13.73 -7.22 27.91
N THR A 143 12.51 -6.71 27.70
CA THR A 143 11.49 -6.59 28.76
C THR A 143 11.09 -7.97 29.28
N ILE A 144 10.80 -8.92 28.38
CA ILE A 144 10.46 -10.31 28.77
C ILE A 144 11.61 -10.96 29.54
N LYS A 145 12.86 -10.73 29.12
CA LYS A 145 14.03 -11.24 29.82
C LYS A 145 14.12 -10.69 31.23
N ILE A 146 13.97 -9.38 31.40
CA ILE A 146 13.97 -8.72 32.72
C ILE A 146 12.84 -9.28 33.60
N MET A 147 11.62 -9.41 33.07
CA MET A 147 10.49 -9.95 33.83
C MET A 147 10.74 -11.39 34.27
N LYS A 148 11.33 -12.24 33.42
CA LYS A 148 11.71 -13.61 33.78
C LYS A 148 12.82 -13.65 34.84
N GLU A 149 13.79 -12.75 34.76
CA GLU A 149 14.85 -12.62 35.76
C GLU A 149 14.27 -12.17 37.10
N GLN A 150 13.36 -11.18 37.10
CA GLN A 150 12.64 -10.73 38.29
C GLN A 150 11.78 -11.84 38.90
N GLU A 151 10.99 -12.54 38.09
CA GLU A 151 10.17 -13.68 38.54
C GLU A 151 11.06 -14.77 39.15
N LYS A 152 12.23 -15.04 38.56
CA LYS A 152 13.19 -15.97 39.14
C LYS A 152 13.74 -15.48 40.48
N GLU A 153 14.13 -14.21 40.59
CA GLU A 153 14.60 -13.62 41.84
C GLU A 153 13.52 -13.65 42.92
N GLU A 154 12.27 -13.32 42.58
CA GLU A 154 11.12 -13.38 43.48
C GLU A 154 10.86 -14.82 43.95
N ASN A 155 10.87 -15.79 43.03
CA ASN A 155 10.72 -17.21 43.37
C ASN A 155 11.83 -17.72 44.30
N GLU A 156 13.08 -17.28 44.08
CA GLU A 156 14.21 -17.60 44.97
C GLU A 156 14.04 -16.97 46.36
N LEU A 157 13.49 -15.76 46.45
CA LEU A 157 13.15 -15.13 47.73
C LEU A 157 11.98 -15.82 48.43
N ASP A 158 10.92 -16.15 47.69
CA ASP A 158 9.71 -16.85 48.15
C ASP A 158 10.03 -18.24 48.71
N PHE A 159 11.05 -18.90 48.16
CA PHE A 159 11.55 -20.15 48.71
C PHE A 159 12.02 -20.00 50.16
N HIS A 160 12.61 -18.84 50.51
CA HIS A 160 13.23 -18.55 51.80
C HIS A 160 12.38 -17.71 52.76
N ARG A 161 11.18 -17.27 52.37
CA ARG A 161 10.32 -16.43 53.23
C ARG A 161 8.94 -17.03 53.44
N ILE A 162 8.21 -16.41 54.35
CA ILE A 162 6.78 -16.63 54.49
C ILE A 162 6.07 -15.79 53.42
N THR A 163 5.17 -16.41 52.69
CA THR A 163 4.34 -15.76 51.67
C THR A 163 2.90 -15.71 52.14
N PHE A 164 2.23 -14.61 51.83
CA PHE A 164 0.82 -14.37 52.09
C PHE A 164 0.16 -13.90 50.80
N SER A 165 -1.12 -14.24 50.61
CA SER A 165 -1.95 -13.62 49.58
C SER A 165 -2.27 -12.16 49.92
N GLU A 166 -2.68 -11.39 48.91
CA GLU A 166 -3.03 -9.97 49.10
C GLU A 166 -4.19 -9.81 50.10
N ASP A 167 -5.19 -10.69 50.03
CA ASP A 167 -6.33 -10.69 50.96
C ASP A 167 -5.88 -10.99 52.40
N GLU A 168 -4.97 -11.96 52.58
CA GLU A 168 -4.42 -12.28 53.91
C GLU A 168 -3.61 -11.12 54.48
N LEU A 169 -2.82 -10.41 53.66
CA LEU A 169 -2.09 -9.21 54.09
C LEU A 169 -3.05 -8.10 54.51
N ALA A 170 -4.11 -7.87 53.73
CA ALA A 170 -5.13 -6.86 54.05
C ALA A 170 -5.85 -7.19 55.37
N ASP A 171 -6.22 -8.46 55.57
CA ASP A 171 -6.82 -8.95 56.82
C ASP A 171 -5.89 -8.77 58.01
N ILE A 172 -4.61 -9.19 57.89
CA ILE A 172 -3.62 -9.05 58.96
C ILE A 172 -3.45 -7.59 59.34
N GLU A 173 -3.38 -6.68 58.37
CA GLU A 173 -3.25 -5.25 58.63
C GLU A 173 -4.49 -4.67 59.31
N LEU A 174 -5.69 -5.07 58.88
CA LEU A 174 -6.94 -4.70 59.54
C LEU A 174 -6.97 -5.19 61.00
N LEU A 175 -6.61 -6.46 61.24
CA LEU A 175 -6.56 -7.05 62.58
C LEU A 175 -5.53 -6.34 63.48
N LYS A 176 -4.37 -5.94 62.94
CA LYS A 176 -3.37 -5.11 63.66
C LYS A 176 -3.93 -3.73 64.03
N GLN A 177 -4.77 -3.12 63.19
CA GLN A 177 -5.43 -1.86 63.53
C GLN A 177 -6.45 -2.03 64.66
N VAL A 178 -7.20 -3.14 64.66
CA VAL A 178 -8.14 -3.48 65.75
C VAL A 178 -7.38 -3.78 67.04
N GLU A 179 -6.23 -4.47 66.98
CA GLU A 179 -5.36 -4.77 68.13
C GLU A 179 -5.04 -3.52 68.95
N LYS A 180 -4.80 -2.38 68.29
CA LYS A 180 -4.48 -1.11 68.96
C LYS A 180 -5.59 -0.62 69.91
N ARG A 181 -6.85 -1.03 69.68
CA ARG A 181 -8.03 -0.64 70.45
C ARG A 181 -8.42 -1.65 71.52
N LEU A 182 -7.78 -2.82 71.57
CA LEU A 182 -8.08 -3.86 72.54
C LEU A 182 -7.26 -3.72 73.83
N HIS A 183 -7.93 -3.98 74.95
CA HIS A 183 -7.26 -4.13 76.25
C HIS A 183 -6.42 -5.41 76.32
N ASN A 184 -6.93 -6.52 75.76
CA ASN A 184 -6.22 -7.79 75.68
C ASN A 184 -5.74 -8.07 74.25
N LYS A 185 -4.54 -7.57 73.93
CA LYS A 185 -3.92 -7.68 72.60
C LYS A 185 -3.51 -9.12 72.25
N ASP A 186 -3.21 -9.94 73.25
CA ASP A 186 -2.71 -11.31 73.06
C ASP A 186 -3.72 -12.20 72.33
N VAL A 187 -5.02 -11.94 72.49
CA VAL A 187 -6.07 -12.70 71.80
C VAL A 187 -5.93 -12.55 70.29
N LEU A 188 -5.83 -11.32 69.78
CA LEU A 188 -5.67 -11.08 68.34
C LEU A 188 -4.31 -11.53 67.84
N ARG A 189 -3.23 -11.34 68.60
CA ARG A 189 -1.89 -11.82 68.21
C ARG A 189 -1.87 -13.33 68.00
N LYS A 190 -2.45 -14.08 68.96
CA LYS A 190 -2.58 -15.55 68.86
C LYS A 190 -3.46 -15.97 67.70
N LEU A 191 -4.55 -15.25 67.44
CA LEU A 191 -5.41 -15.48 66.28
C LEU A 191 -4.65 -15.27 64.97
N ILE A 192 -3.96 -14.13 64.81
CA ILE A 192 -3.15 -13.82 63.62
C ILE A 192 -2.11 -14.92 63.39
N TYR A 193 -1.38 -15.29 64.44
CA TYR A 193 -0.38 -16.35 64.35
C TYR A 193 -0.99 -17.69 63.93
N LYS A 194 -2.09 -18.09 64.59
CA LYS A 194 -2.69 -19.41 64.39
C LYS A 194 -3.36 -19.55 63.02
N THR A 195 -4.01 -18.48 62.55
CA THR A 195 -4.79 -18.48 61.31
C THR A 195 -3.89 -18.26 60.10
N TYR A 196 -3.02 -17.25 60.13
CA TYR A 196 -2.29 -16.82 58.94
C TYR A 196 -0.83 -17.27 58.92
N ILE A 197 -0.15 -17.34 60.07
CA ILE A 197 1.33 -17.49 60.07
C ILE A 197 1.76 -18.94 60.23
N GLU A 198 1.08 -19.72 61.08
CA GLU A 198 1.57 -21.04 61.49
C GLU A 198 1.74 -22.01 60.31
N LYS A 199 0.76 -22.05 59.40
CA LYS A 199 0.80 -22.94 58.23
C LYS A 199 1.90 -22.51 57.24
N PRO A 200 1.93 -21.27 56.71
CA PRO A 200 3.00 -20.80 55.83
C PRO A 200 4.41 -20.93 56.42
N MET A 201 4.57 -20.67 57.72
CA MET A 201 5.84 -20.88 58.43
C MET A 201 6.27 -22.37 58.39
N ASN A 202 5.37 -23.29 58.71
CA ASN A 202 5.71 -24.72 58.71
C ASN A 202 6.00 -25.22 57.29
N GLU A 203 5.30 -24.71 56.28
CA GLU A 203 5.59 -24.99 54.87
C GLU A 203 6.98 -24.46 54.48
N MET A 204 7.32 -23.23 54.84
CA MET A 204 8.67 -22.67 54.64
C MET A 204 9.74 -23.53 55.30
N PHE A 205 9.54 -23.95 56.56
CA PHE A 205 10.50 -24.84 57.23
C PHE A 205 10.64 -26.19 56.52
N ALA A 206 9.58 -26.74 55.96
CA ALA A 206 9.64 -27.96 55.17
C ALA A 206 10.44 -27.74 53.87
N ARG A 207 10.17 -26.66 53.13
CA ARG A 207 10.90 -26.30 51.90
C ARG A 207 12.40 -26.12 52.15
N LEU A 208 12.76 -25.47 53.25
CA LEU A 208 14.14 -25.20 53.64
C LEU A 208 14.83 -26.37 54.37
N ASN A 209 14.16 -27.52 54.51
CA ASN A 209 14.66 -28.68 55.28
C ASN A 209 15.10 -28.31 56.72
N ILE A 210 14.42 -27.36 57.35
CA ILE A 210 14.72 -26.95 58.72
C ILE A 210 14.17 -28.01 59.69
N THR A 211 15.09 -28.75 60.32
CA THR A 211 14.76 -29.80 61.28
C THR A 211 15.07 -29.36 62.72
N ALA A 212 14.68 -30.21 63.68
CA ALA A 212 14.91 -29.98 65.11
C ALA A 212 16.35 -30.32 65.53
N SER A 213 17.35 -29.81 64.81
CA SER A 213 18.77 -30.06 65.05
C SER A 213 19.51 -28.80 65.55
N PRO A 214 20.71 -28.96 66.15
CA PRO A 214 21.56 -27.85 66.51
C PRO A 214 22.21 -27.22 65.26
N GLY A 215 22.33 -25.89 65.24
CA GLY A 215 22.97 -25.19 64.13
C GLY A 215 22.90 -23.68 64.23
N ILE A 216 23.40 -23.05 63.16
CA ILE A 216 23.42 -21.60 62.93
C ILE A 216 22.42 -21.25 61.84
N TYR A 217 21.57 -20.26 62.09
CA TYR A 217 20.60 -19.75 61.14
C TYR A 217 20.83 -18.27 60.85
N LYS A 218 20.29 -17.83 59.71
CA LYS A 218 20.28 -16.44 59.25
C LYS A 218 18.84 -15.96 59.07
N ILE A 219 18.56 -14.75 59.50
CA ILE A 219 17.34 -14.00 59.16
C ILE A 219 17.80 -12.71 58.47
N GLU A 220 17.31 -12.43 57.27
CA GLU A 220 17.75 -11.29 56.47
C GLU A 220 16.56 -10.47 55.99
N HIS A 221 16.64 -9.15 56.13
CA HIS A 221 15.61 -8.27 55.58
C HIS A 221 15.84 -8.03 54.08
N ILE A 222 14.82 -8.28 53.26
CA ILE A 222 14.96 -8.33 51.79
C ILE A 222 15.45 -7.00 51.20
N LYS A 223 14.92 -5.87 51.66
CA LYS A 223 15.25 -4.54 51.10
C LYS A 223 16.51 -3.95 51.69
N SER A 224 16.66 -3.98 53.02
CA SER A 224 17.79 -3.33 53.71
C SER A 224 19.05 -4.19 53.73
N LYS A 225 18.94 -5.49 53.40
CA LYS A 225 20.02 -6.50 53.47
C LYS A 225 20.66 -6.65 54.85
N LYS A 226 20.02 -6.12 55.89
CA LYS A 226 20.47 -6.29 57.27
C LYS A 226 20.24 -7.74 57.70
N VAL A 227 21.25 -8.30 58.35
CA VAL A 227 21.29 -9.72 58.73
C VAL A 227 21.22 -9.86 60.25
N TYR A 228 20.50 -10.88 60.71
CA TYR A 228 20.60 -11.46 62.04
C TYR A 228 21.16 -12.88 61.93
N ILE A 229 22.17 -13.20 62.72
CA ILE A 229 22.72 -14.54 62.89
C ILE A 229 22.35 -15.03 64.27
N GLY A 230 21.87 -16.25 64.39
CA GLY A 230 21.66 -16.87 65.68
C GLY A 230 22.02 -18.34 65.69
N GLN A 231 22.33 -18.84 66.88
CA GLN A 231 22.50 -20.26 67.14
C GLN A 231 21.31 -20.87 67.87
N SER A 232 21.16 -22.19 67.81
CA SER A 232 20.26 -22.93 68.69
C SER A 232 20.64 -24.40 68.76
N ALA A 233 20.31 -25.06 69.87
CA ALA A 233 20.30 -26.52 69.96
C ALA A 233 19.12 -27.17 69.22
N ASN A 234 18.12 -26.36 68.85
CA ASN A 234 16.96 -26.73 68.03
C ASN A 234 16.59 -25.51 67.17
N VAL A 235 17.12 -25.46 65.95
CA VAL A 235 16.95 -24.31 65.05
C VAL A 235 15.49 -24.10 64.68
N LYS A 236 14.75 -25.18 64.37
CA LYS A 236 13.31 -25.11 64.03
C LYS A 236 12.47 -24.42 65.10
N ASN A 237 12.65 -24.80 66.36
CA ASN A 237 11.90 -24.18 67.46
C ASN A 237 12.32 -22.73 67.67
N ARG A 238 13.63 -22.45 67.58
CA ARG A 238 14.14 -21.11 67.75
C ARG A 238 13.61 -20.13 66.70
N LEU A 239 13.60 -20.52 65.43
CA LEU A 239 13.03 -19.72 64.35
C LEU A 239 11.52 -19.48 64.54
N ARG A 240 10.79 -20.50 64.99
CA ARG A 240 9.38 -20.35 65.37
C ARG A 240 9.20 -19.31 66.49
N ASP A 241 10.07 -19.32 67.49
CA ASP A 241 10.02 -18.36 68.59
C ASP A 241 10.35 -16.93 68.14
N HIS A 242 11.24 -16.76 67.16
CA HIS A 242 11.50 -15.46 66.53
C HIS A 242 10.24 -14.90 65.85
N LEU A 243 9.52 -15.74 65.10
CA LEU A 243 8.26 -15.35 64.44
C LEU A 243 7.13 -15.06 65.43
N LYS A 244 6.98 -15.88 66.48
CA LYS A 244 6.02 -15.61 67.57
C LYS A 244 6.31 -14.29 68.28
N SER A 245 7.58 -14.02 68.56
CA SER A 245 7.99 -12.79 69.22
C SER A 245 7.79 -11.56 68.33
N ALA A 246 7.99 -11.68 67.01
CA ALA A 246 7.70 -10.61 66.06
C ALA A 246 6.21 -10.20 66.04
N VAL A 247 5.30 -11.15 66.26
CA VAL A 247 3.86 -10.84 66.39
C VAL A 247 3.43 -10.56 67.83
N GLY A 248 4.38 -10.34 68.73
CA GLY A 248 4.10 -9.95 70.12
C GLY A 248 3.59 -11.08 71.02
N ILE A 249 3.74 -12.33 70.59
CA ILE A 249 3.56 -13.52 71.44
C ILE A 249 4.95 -13.85 72.01
N SER A 250 5.41 -13.05 72.97
CA SER A 250 6.77 -13.16 73.50
C SER A 250 7.02 -14.53 74.12
N THR A 251 7.88 -15.32 73.48
CA THR A 251 8.38 -16.61 74.01
C THR A 251 9.86 -16.55 74.37
N ILE A 252 10.57 -15.52 73.91
CA ILE A 252 12.02 -15.34 74.07
C ILE A 252 12.35 -13.85 74.34
N ALA A 253 13.58 -13.58 74.80
CA ALA A 253 14.05 -12.22 75.03
C ALA A 253 14.01 -11.39 73.73
N ASN A 254 13.51 -10.15 73.84
CA ASN A 254 13.35 -9.24 72.70
C ASN A 254 14.71 -8.83 72.10
N GLN A 255 14.80 -8.87 70.77
CA GLN A 255 15.99 -8.54 69.99
C GLN A 255 15.63 -7.55 68.87
N ALA A 256 16.62 -6.84 68.33
CA ALA A 256 16.39 -5.85 67.27
C ALA A 256 15.71 -6.45 66.03
N VAL A 257 15.96 -7.73 65.72
CA VAL A 257 15.29 -8.43 64.61
C VAL A 257 13.79 -8.61 64.84
N HIS A 258 13.34 -8.76 66.10
CA HIS A 258 11.90 -8.88 66.42
C HIS A 258 11.18 -7.57 66.19
N GLU A 259 11.78 -6.46 66.61
CA GLU A 259 11.26 -5.11 66.39
C GLU A 259 11.19 -4.78 64.90
N ALA A 260 12.23 -5.14 64.13
CA ALA A 260 12.26 -4.96 62.69
C ALA A 260 11.17 -5.80 62.00
N MET A 261 11.02 -7.08 62.36
CA MET A 261 9.95 -7.94 61.82
C MET A 261 8.55 -7.44 62.19
N ALA A 262 8.36 -6.90 63.39
CA ALA A 262 7.08 -6.34 63.82
C ALA A 262 6.70 -5.08 63.02
N ALA A 263 7.70 -4.23 62.72
CA ALA A 263 7.51 -2.96 62.03
C ALA A 263 7.41 -3.12 60.51
N GLU A 264 8.26 -3.95 59.92
CA GLU A 264 8.39 -4.09 58.46
C GLU A 264 7.62 -5.29 57.90
N GLY A 265 7.08 -6.17 58.76
CA GLY A 265 6.36 -7.38 58.34
C GLY A 265 7.27 -8.58 58.17
N ILE A 266 6.82 -9.77 58.60
CA ILE A 266 7.62 -11.00 58.60
C ILE A 266 7.82 -11.56 57.18
N GLU A 267 6.93 -11.24 56.25
CA GLU A 267 6.98 -11.55 54.82
C GLU A 267 8.11 -10.81 54.08
N ASN A 268 8.69 -9.79 54.71
CA ASN A 268 9.84 -9.04 54.18
C ASN A 268 11.18 -9.58 54.66
N PHE A 269 11.19 -10.75 55.32
CA PHE A 269 12.41 -11.41 55.81
C PHE A 269 12.57 -12.82 55.23
N THR A 270 13.80 -13.15 54.86
CA THR A 270 14.20 -14.49 54.44
C THR A 270 14.95 -15.23 55.53
N PHE A 271 14.84 -16.55 55.54
CA PHE A 271 15.36 -17.45 56.56
C PHE A 271 16.26 -18.51 55.91
N TYR A 272 17.40 -18.78 56.56
CA TYR A 272 18.37 -19.78 56.08
C TYR A 272 18.93 -20.60 57.24
N LEU A 273 19.19 -21.88 56.99
CA LEU A 273 20.08 -22.70 57.82
C LEU A 273 21.48 -22.60 57.22
N LEU A 274 22.43 -22.00 57.94
CA LEU A 274 23.79 -21.76 57.44
C LEU A 274 24.74 -22.92 57.73
N ASP A 275 24.65 -23.49 58.93
CA ASP A 275 25.59 -24.52 59.40
C ASP A 275 24.87 -25.44 60.39
N GLU A 276 24.73 -26.72 60.04
CA GLU A 276 24.28 -27.75 60.97
C GLU A 276 25.50 -28.33 61.68
N CYS A 277 25.63 -28.07 62.98
CA CYS A 277 26.84 -28.38 63.72
C CYS A 277 26.52 -28.95 65.10
N SER A 278 27.51 -29.59 65.74
CA SER A 278 27.33 -30.12 67.09
C SER A 278 27.24 -28.98 68.12
N ARG A 279 26.64 -29.26 69.29
CA ARG A 279 26.38 -28.24 70.31
C ARG A 279 27.65 -27.53 70.78
N GLU A 280 28.76 -28.25 70.81
CA GLU A 280 30.07 -27.77 71.26
C GLU A 280 30.64 -26.72 70.30
N LYS A 281 30.23 -26.75 69.03
CA LYS A 281 30.71 -25.85 67.98
C LYS A 281 29.82 -24.63 67.76
N LEU A 282 28.63 -24.58 68.36
CA LEU A 282 27.66 -23.50 68.14
C LEU A 282 28.28 -22.11 68.40
N ASN A 283 28.91 -21.94 69.56
CA ASN A 283 29.50 -20.64 69.94
C ASN A 283 30.63 -20.20 69.00
N GLU A 284 31.44 -21.14 68.51
CA GLU A 284 32.52 -20.86 67.54
C GLU A 284 31.93 -20.45 66.19
N ARG A 285 30.95 -21.22 65.70
CA ARG A 285 30.32 -21.01 64.39
C ARG A 285 29.46 -19.74 64.35
N GLU A 286 28.76 -19.42 65.44
CA GLU A 286 28.00 -18.17 65.56
C GLU A 286 28.93 -16.96 65.43
N LYS A 287 30.05 -16.95 66.16
CA LYS A 287 31.06 -15.86 66.08
C LYS A 287 31.62 -15.72 64.66
N TYR A 288 31.93 -16.85 64.01
CA TYR A 288 32.40 -16.86 62.64
C TYR A 288 31.39 -16.18 61.70
N TRP A 289 30.13 -16.60 61.72
CA TRP A 289 29.10 -16.08 60.82
C TRP A 289 28.71 -14.63 61.12
N ILE A 290 28.67 -14.22 62.40
CA ILE A 290 28.46 -12.81 62.77
C ILE A 290 29.59 -11.94 62.20
N ASN A 291 30.84 -12.39 62.29
CA ASN A 291 31.98 -11.66 61.74
C ASN A 291 32.00 -11.65 60.20
N PHE A 292 31.61 -12.76 59.56
CA PHE A 292 31.53 -12.87 58.11
C PHE A 292 30.50 -11.90 57.53
N TYR A 293 29.29 -11.88 58.10
CA TYR A 293 28.20 -10.99 57.66
C TYR A 293 28.25 -9.59 58.28
N LYS A 294 29.18 -9.34 59.20
CA LYS A 294 29.26 -8.11 60.01
C LYS A 294 27.92 -7.75 60.64
N SER A 295 27.13 -8.74 61.05
CA SER A 295 25.73 -8.54 61.47
C SER A 295 25.60 -7.78 62.80
N ASN A 296 26.71 -7.59 63.54
CA ASN A 296 26.78 -6.76 64.74
C ASN A 296 27.05 -5.27 64.46
N GLU A 297 27.57 -4.94 63.28
CA GLU A 297 27.88 -3.56 62.85
C GLU A 297 26.86 -3.09 61.80
N TRP A 298 26.48 -3.98 60.89
CA TRP A 298 25.60 -3.73 59.74
C TRP A 298 24.41 -4.70 59.71
N GLY A 299 23.89 -5.06 60.89
CA GLY A 299 22.77 -6.00 61.02
C GLY A 299 21.99 -5.83 62.31
N TYR A 300 21.34 -6.91 62.75
CA TYR A 300 20.48 -6.91 63.93
C TYR A 300 21.11 -7.57 65.18
N ASN A 301 22.32 -8.14 65.07
CA ASN A 301 23.02 -8.66 66.22
C ASN A 301 23.50 -7.51 67.11
N ARG A 302 23.32 -7.61 68.44
CA ARG A 302 23.80 -6.58 69.39
C ARG A 302 25.20 -6.86 69.92
N THR A 303 25.68 -8.09 69.79
CA THR A 303 26.99 -8.54 70.30
C THR A 303 27.72 -9.35 69.22
N ARG A 304 29.01 -9.63 69.44
CA ARG A 304 29.86 -10.43 68.53
C ARG A 304 29.61 -11.96 68.62
N GLY A 305 28.58 -12.40 69.36
CA GLY A 305 28.23 -13.82 69.53
C GLY A 305 28.97 -14.55 70.66
N GLY A 306 28.56 -15.79 70.90
CA GLY A 306 29.13 -16.68 71.92
C GLY A 306 28.53 -16.49 73.31
N SER A 307 27.21 -16.73 73.40
CA SER A 307 26.47 -16.71 74.67
C SER A 307 27.02 -17.69 75.70
#